data_AF-A0A9Q8CL88-F1
#
_entry.id   AF-A0A9Q8CL88-F1
#
_cell.length_a   1.000
_cell.length_b   1.000
_cell.length_c   1.000
_cell.angle_alpha   90.00
_cell.angle_beta   90.00
_cell.angle_gamma   90.00
#
_symmetry.space_group_name_H-M   'P 1'
#
loop_
_entity.id
_entity.type
_entity.pdbx_description
1 polymer ?
#
loop_
_entity_poly.entity_id
_entity_poly.type
_entity_poly.pdbx_seq_one_letter_code
_entity_poly.pdbx_strand_id
1 'polypeptide(L)'
;MEKDRLKFIVLYELRKGTVLANFFGWIDVELLKDIFIEMKESEVISGEVLVDDVIVLKDIEITEKGRLQLEEMLKNPEYEKGYHLCCENKRLKDWVYGRE
;
A
#
# COMPACT_ATOMS: atom_id res chain seq x y z
N MET A 1 -11.66 4.92 -1.50
CA MET A 1 -11.47 4.03 -2.66
C MET A 1 -10.02 4.04 -3.15
N GLU A 2 -9.48 5.16 -3.63
CA GLU A 2 -8.06 5.25 -4.07
C GLU A 2 -7.06 4.96 -2.93
N LYS A 3 -7.25 5.65 -1.79
CA LYS A 3 -6.45 5.41 -0.58
C LYS A 3 -6.54 3.96 -0.07
N ASP A 4 -7.70 3.31 -0.23
CA ASP A 4 -7.89 1.93 0.23
C ASP A 4 -7.15 0.94 -0.67
N ARG A 5 -7.19 1.11 -2.00
CA ARG A 5 -6.42 0.29 -2.94
C ARG A 5 -4.92 0.43 -2.70
N LEU A 6 -4.44 1.64 -2.41
CA LEU A 6 -3.03 1.85 -2.10
C LEU A 6 -2.63 1.23 -0.75
N LYS A 7 -3.44 1.41 0.31
CA LYS A 7 -3.25 0.73 1.60
C LYS A 7 -3.23 -0.80 1.45
N PHE A 8 -4.13 -1.34 0.63
CA PHE A 8 -4.14 -2.77 0.30
C PHE A 8 -2.80 -3.21 -0.27
N ILE A 9 -2.28 -2.51 -1.30
CA ILE A 9 -0.99 -2.84 -1.91
C ILE A 9 0.13 -2.81 -0.87
N VAL A 10 0.20 -1.75 -0.05
CA VAL A 10 1.23 -1.63 1.00
C VAL A 10 1.17 -2.80 1.98
N LEU A 11 -0.01 -3.09 2.55
CA LEU A 11 -0.16 -4.17 3.52
C LEU A 11 0.11 -5.55 2.90
N TYR A 12 -0.36 -5.77 1.68
CA TYR A 12 -0.20 -7.04 0.96
C TYR A 12 1.26 -7.32 0.61
N GLU A 13 2.01 -6.30 0.18
CA GLU A 13 3.44 -6.44 -0.13
C GLU A 13 4.31 -6.54 1.12
N LEU A 14 3.98 -5.82 2.19
CA LEU A 14 4.63 -6.00 3.50
C LEU A 14 4.42 -7.41 4.05
N ARG A 15 3.21 -7.98 3.92
CA ARG A 15 2.93 -9.37 4.31
C ARG A 15 3.80 -10.38 3.56
N LYS A 16 4.17 -10.11 2.31
CA LYS A 16 5.06 -10.97 1.50
C LYS A 16 6.54 -10.81 1.86
N GLY A 17 6.91 -9.79 2.64
CA GLY A 17 8.30 -9.41 2.88
C GLY A 17 8.95 -8.76 1.65
N THR A 18 8.15 -8.13 0.78
CA THR A 18 8.66 -7.54 -0.47
C THR A 18 9.17 -6.12 -0.25
N VAL A 19 10.25 -5.77 -0.96
CA VAL A 19 10.75 -4.40 -0.98
C VAL A 19 9.77 -3.50 -1.74
N LEU A 20 9.10 -2.63 -0.98
CA LEU A 20 8.06 -1.70 -1.47
C LEU A 20 8.52 -0.75 -2.59
N ALA A 21 9.82 -0.44 -2.68
CA ALA A 21 10.37 0.48 -3.68
C ALA A 21 10.07 0.06 -5.13
N ASN A 22 9.91 -1.24 -5.40
CA ASN A 22 9.61 -1.77 -6.74
C ASN A 22 8.18 -1.46 -7.20
N PHE A 23 7.27 -1.13 -6.28
CA PHE A 23 5.85 -0.94 -6.58
C PHE A 23 5.43 0.51 -6.74
N PHE A 24 6.21 1.46 -6.22
CA PHE A 24 5.72 2.83 -6.00
C PHE A 24 6.30 3.90 -6.92
N GLY A 25 7.15 3.53 -7.90
CA GLY A 25 7.78 4.48 -8.82
C GLY A 25 6.82 5.26 -9.75
N TRP A 26 5.54 4.87 -9.82
CA TRP A 26 4.52 5.53 -10.64
C TRP A 26 3.39 6.18 -9.82
N ILE A 27 3.43 6.07 -8.49
CA ILE A 27 2.46 6.67 -7.57
C ILE A 27 2.90 8.09 -7.26
N ASP A 28 1.93 8.99 -7.16
CA ASP A 28 2.15 10.35 -6.69
C ASP A 28 2.80 10.38 -5.29
N VAL A 29 3.85 11.17 -5.13
CA VAL A 29 4.66 11.22 -3.90
C VAL A 29 3.86 11.81 -2.75
N GLU A 30 3.01 12.81 -2.98
CA GLU A 30 2.17 13.39 -1.92
C GLU A 30 1.15 12.35 -1.44
N LEU A 31 0.57 11.59 -2.36
CA LEU A 31 -0.34 10.50 -2.01
C LEU A 31 0.37 9.40 -1.20
N LEU A 32 1.56 8.97 -1.60
CA LEU A 32 2.34 7.98 -0.84
C LEU A 32 2.65 8.50 0.57
N LYS A 33 3.05 9.76 0.70
CA LYS A 33 3.35 10.42 1.98
C LYS A 33 2.13 10.35 2.90
N ASP A 34 0.99 10.80 2.40
CA ASP A 34 -0.27 10.80 3.14
C ASP A 34 -0.63 9.40 3.63
N ILE A 35 -0.50 8.39 2.75
CA ILE A 35 -0.81 7.00 3.11
C ILE A 35 0.12 6.48 4.20
N PHE A 36 1.44 6.66 4.08
CA PHE A 36 2.36 6.14 5.08
C PHE A 36 2.23 6.84 6.44
N ILE A 37 2.00 8.15 6.44
CA ILE A 37 1.71 8.89 7.68
C ILE A 37 0.43 8.36 8.31
N GLU A 38 -0.67 8.29 7.55
CA GLU A 38 -1.96 7.82 8.05
C GLU A 38 -1.88 6.38 8.57
N MET A 39 -1.17 5.50 7.86
CA MET A 39 -0.97 4.11 8.26
C MET A 39 -0.14 3.99 9.54
N LYS A 40 0.88 4.84 9.71
CA LYS A 40 1.69 4.88 10.93
C LYS A 40 0.91 5.43 12.12
N GLU A 41 0.20 6.54 11.94
CA GLU A 41 -0.66 7.12 12.99
C GLU A 41 -1.79 6.17 13.40
N SER A 42 -2.29 5.38 12.46
CA SER A 42 -3.28 4.34 12.71
C SER A 42 -2.69 3.06 13.29
N GLU A 43 -1.38 2.98 13.52
CA GLU A 43 -0.66 1.82 14.04
C GLU A 43 -0.84 0.55 13.20
N VAL A 44 -1.14 0.66 11.90
CA VAL A 44 -1.30 -0.50 11.01
C VAL A 44 0.04 -0.96 10.44
N ILE A 45 1.03 -0.07 10.46
CA ILE A 45 2.44 -0.35 10.19
C ILE A 45 3.30 0.19 11.33
N SER A 46 4.45 -0.44 11.55
CA SER A 46 5.51 0.03 12.45
C SER A 46 6.70 0.55 11.64
N GLY A 47 7.72 1.05 12.35
CA GLY A 47 8.98 1.51 11.75
C GLY A 47 9.07 3.03 11.57
N GLU A 48 10.10 3.45 10.85
CA GLU A 48 10.43 4.85 10.60
C GLU A 48 9.95 5.27 9.20
N VAL A 49 9.09 6.29 9.19
CA VAL A 49 8.66 6.99 7.98
C VAL A 49 9.22 8.41 8.10
N LEU A 50 10.21 8.73 7.28
CA LEU A 50 10.79 10.08 7.20
C LEU A 50 10.27 10.70 5.91
N VAL A 51 9.76 11.93 6.02
CA VAL A 51 9.20 12.62 4.87
C VAL A 51 9.76 14.03 4.74
N ASP A 52 10.70 14.18 3.81
CA ASP A 52 11.24 15.46 3.33
C ASP A 52 10.87 15.63 1.85
N ASP A 53 11.84 15.94 0.98
CA ASP A 53 11.70 15.93 -0.49
C ASP A 53 11.57 14.51 -1.07
N VAL A 54 11.81 13.49 -0.23
CA VAL A 54 11.68 12.06 -0.53
C VAL A 54 11.03 11.34 0.64
N ILE A 55 10.39 10.21 0.37
CA ILE A 55 9.85 9.31 1.39
C ILE A 55 10.88 8.22 1.66
N VAL A 56 11.38 8.16 2.90
CA VAL A 56 12.27 7.10 3.35
C VAL A 56 11.52 6.21 4.34
N LEU A 57 11.48 4.91 4.01
CA LEU A 57 10.86 3.86 4.79
C LEU A 57 11.97 2.98 5.37
N LYS A 58 12.05 2.90 6.69
CA LYS A 58 13.07 2.12 7.39
C LYS A 58 12.44 1.21 8.44
N ASP A 59 12.82 -0.06 8.38
CA ASP A 59 12.30 -1.12 9.26
C ASP A 59 10.76 -1.14 9.30
N ILE A 60 10.12 -0.88 8.15
CA ILE A 60 8.66 -0.88 8.04
C ILE A 60 8.16 -2.32 8.06
N GLU A 61 7.28 -2.62 9.01
CA GLU A 61 6.62 -3.92 9.13
C GLU A 61 5.12 -3.73 9.27
N ILE A 62 4.37 -4.78 8.90
CA ILE A 62 2.93 -4.84 9.17
C ILE A 62 2.70 -5.19 10.64
N THR A 63 1.87 -4.42 11.34
CA THR A 63 1.49 -4.75 12.72
C THR A 63 0.37 -5.80 12.75
N GLU A 64 0.06 -6.33 13.93
CA GLU A 64 -1.11 -7.21 14.09
C GLU A 64 -2.42 -6.50 13.66
N LYS A 65 -2.54 -5.20 13.95
CA LYS A 65 -3.68 -4.40 13.50
C LYS A 65 -3.74 -4.28 11.98
N GLY A 66 -2.59 -4.05 11.33
CA GLY A 66 -2.50 -4.04 9.88
C GLY A 66 -2.83 -5.39 9.25
N ARG A 67 -2.42 -6.50 9.91
CA ARG A 67 -2.75 -7.86 9.47
C ARG A 67 -4.27 -8.11 9.50
N LEU A 68 -4.93 -7.77 10.60
CA LEU A 68 -6.39 -7.89 10.72
C LEU A 68 -7.13 -7.01 9.70
N GLN A 69 -6.63 -5.79 9.46
CA GLN A 69 -7.19 -4.92 8.42
C GLN A 69 -7.05 -5.54 7.02
N LEU A 70 -5.88 -6.10 6.70
CA LEU A 70 -5.66 -6.78 5.43
C LEU A 70 -6.60 -7.98 5.27
N GLU A 71 -6.77 -8.78 6.33
CA GLU A 71 -7.71 -9.91 6.33
C GLU A 71 -9.16 -9.46 6.06
N GLU A 72 -9.58 -8.33 6.62
CA GLU A 72 -10.90 -7.76 6.35
C GLU A 72 -11.02 -7.32 4.88
N MET A 73 -10.00 -6.66 4.33
CA MET A 73 -9.99 -6.24 2.92
C MET A 73 -10.04 -7.44 1.97
N LEU A 74 -9.35 -8.53 2.30
CA LEU A 74 -9.34 -9.76 1.52
C LEU A 74 -10.68 -10.51 1.52
N LYS A 75 -11.62 -10.18 2.42
CA LYS A 75 -13.00 -10.68 2.32
C LYS A 75 -13.71 -10.17 1.08
N ASN A 76 -13.31 -9.00 0.55
CA ASN A 76 -13.72 -8.56 -0.77
C ASN A 76 -12.72 -9.10 -1.83
N PRO A 77 -13.12 -10.09 -2.65
CA PRO A 77 -12.22 -10.70 -3.63
C PRO A 77 -11.78 -9.74 -4.74
N GLU A 78 -12.42 -8.57 -4.90
CA GLU A 78 -12.04 -7.56 -5.88
C GLU A 78 -10.65 -6.96 -5.61
N TYR A 79 -10.22 -6.87 -4.34
CA TYR A 79 -8.91 -6.34 -4.01
C TYR A 79 -7.79 -7.23 -4.53
N GLU A 80 -7.81 -8.52 -4.19
CA GLU A 80 -6.77 -9.46 -4.60
C GLU A 80 -6.81 -9.73 -6.11
N LYS A 81 -8.01 -9.94 -6.67
CA LYS A 81 -8.17 -10.14 -8.12
C LYS A 81 -7.76 -8.91 -8.92
N GLY A 82 -8.21 -7.72 -8.50
CA GLY A 82 -7.87 -6.45 -9.15
C GLY A 82 -6.38 -6.19 -9.11
N TYR A 83 -5.76 -6.41 -7.95
CA TYR A 83 -4.31 -6.30 -7.78
C TYR A 83 -3.54 -7.20 -8.75
N HIS A 84 -3.83 -8.51 -8.76
CA HIS A 84 -3.12 -9.45 -9.62
C HIS A 84 -3.29 -9.13 -11.11
N LEU A 85 -4.54 -8.91 -11.54
CA LEU A 85 -4.84 -8.58 -12.94
C LEU A 85 -4.10 -7.30 -13.38
N CYS A 86 -4.07 -6.28 -12.53
CA CYS A 86 -3.47 -5.00 -12.87
C CYS A 86 -1.93 -5.03 -12.81
N CYS A 87 -1.34 -5.85 -11.94
CA CYS A 87 0.09 -6.15 -11.95
C CYS A 87 0.51 -6.81 -13.27
N GLU A 88 -0.21 -7.86 -13.70
CA GLU A 88 0.09 -8.59 -14.94
C GLU A 88 -0.04 -7.72 -16.19
N ASN A 89 -1.00 -6.79 -16.20
CA ASN A 89 -1.29 -5.92 -17.34
C ASN A 89 -0.58 -4.56 -17.30
N LYS A 90 0.28 -4.29 -16.30
CA LYS A 90 0.92 -2.98 -16.08
C LYS A 90 -0.08 -1.81 -15.93
N ARG A 91 -1.25 -2.09 -15.36
CA ARG A 91 -2.36 -1.14 -15.13
C ARG A 91 -2.61 -0.84 -13.65
N LEU A 92 -1.66 -1.18 -12.78
CA LEU A 92 -1.78 -0.97 -11.34
C LEU A 92 -2.05 0.50 -11.00
N LYS A 93 -1.48 1.43 -11.79
CA LYS A 93 -1.77 2.86 -11.73
C LYS A 93 -3.25 3.17 -11.96
N ASP A 94 -3.78 2.73 -13.09
CA ASP A 94 -5.16 3.03 -13.47
C ASP A 94 -6.15 2.46 -12.45
N TRP A 95 -5.84 1.27 -11.91
CA TRP A 95 -6.62 0.68 -10.83
C TRP A 95 -6.59 1.47 -9.53
N VAL A 96 -5.41 1.91 -9.06
CA VAL A 96 -5.33 2.74 -7.84
C VAL A 96 -6.15 4.03 -8.01
N TYR A 97 -5.99 4.72 -9.14
CA TYR A 97 -6.67 6.00 -9.42
C TYR A 97 -8.12 5.86 -9.92
N GLY A 98 -8.67 4.64 -10.01
CA GLY A 98 -10.04 4.40 -10.49
C GLY A 98 -10.31 4.86 -11.92
N ARG A 99 -9.27 4.83 -12.77
CA ARG A 99 -9.34 5.14 -14.20
C ARG A 99 -9.62 3.85 -14.97
N GLU A 100 -10.78 3.24 -14.71
CA GLU A 100 -11.27 2.06 -15.45
C GLU A 100 -11.99 2.47 -16.74
#